data_AF-A0A239SPZ3-F1
#
_entry.id   AF-A0A239SPZ3-F1
#
_cell.length_a   1.000
_cell.length_b   1.000
_cell.length_c   1.000
_cell.angle_alpha   90.00
_cell.angle_beta   90.00
_cell.angle_gamma   90.00
#
_symmetry.space_group_name_H-M   'P 1'
#
loop_
_entity.id
_entity.type
_entity.pdbx_description
1 polymer ?
#
loop_
_entity_poly.entity_id
_entity_poly.type
_entity_poly.pdbx_seq_one_letter_code
_entity_poly.pdbx_strand_id
1 'polypeptide(L)'
;MIVDEFKKLKASIRWRITAVLIVAFLGFIFLLKDNGSINYGGFSYEVGSVFDPASYTSYGFFKTAESEINQLASQKRNGSLAGFIFCILAEGVLVYSLWKEDDIKDIILKIKNGEI
;
A
#
# COMPACT_ATOMS: atom_id res chain seq x y z
N MET A 1 28.18 -4.21 -4.42
CA MET A 1 28.41 -2.89 -3.79
C MET A 1 27.40 -2.59 -2.69
N ILE A 2 26.13 -2.22 -2.99
CA ILE A 2 25.13 -1.92 -1.93
C ILE A 2 24.77 -3.16 -1.08
N VAL A 3 24.65 -4.34 -1.70
CA VAL A 3 24.36 -5.59 -0.99
C VAL A 3 25.49 -6.00 -0.03
N ASP A 4 26.74 -5.64 -0.36
CA ASP A 4 27.90 -5.97 0.45
C ASP A 4 28.00 -5.04 1.67
N GLU A 5 27.69 -3.76 1.49
CA GLU A 5 27.53 -2.81 2.61
C GLU A 5 26.35 -3.20 3.51
N PHE A 6 25.24 -3.66 2.92
CA PHE A 6 24.11 -4.15 3.72
C PHE A 6 24.48 -5.34 4.61
N LYS A 7 25.33 -6.26 4.14
CA LYS A 7 25.80 -7.41 4.93
C LYS A 7 26.70 -7.00 6.10
N LYS A 8 27.40 -5.87 6.02
CA LYS A 8 28.24 -5.33 7.09
C LYS A 8 27.43 -4.70 8.24
N LEU A 9 26.15 -4.38 8.00
CA LEU A 9 25.28 -3.79 9.02
C LEU A 9 24.94 -4.77 10.14
N LYS A 10 24.72 -4.21 11.34
CA LYS A 10 24.20 -4.94 12.49
C LYS A 10 22.91 -5.68 12.10
N ALA A 11 22.73 -6.90 12.64
CA ALA A 11 21.55 -7.72 12.36
C ALA A 11 20.24 -6.98 12.70
N SER A 12 20.22 -6.19 13.78
CA SER A 12 19.08 -5.37 14.19
C SER A 12 18.69 -4.33 13.12
N ILE A 13 19.66 -3.66 12.52
CA ILE A 13 19.45 -2.67 11.46
C ILE A 13 18.96 -3.34 10.18
N ARG A 14 19.58 -4.47 9.81
CA ARG A 14 19.16 -5.26 8.64
C ARG A 14 17.69 -5.67 8.72
N TRP A 15 17.24 -6.20 9.86
CA TRP A 15 15.84 -6.57 10.05
C TRP A 15 14.88 -5.39 9.92
N ARG A 16 15.25 -4.21 10.42
CA ARG A 16 14.43 -2.99 10.30
C ARG A 16 14.34 -2.50 8.85
N ILE A 17 15.43 -2.52 8.09
CA ILE A 17 15.41 -2.19 6.66
C ILE A 17 14.52 -3.18 5.89
N THR A 18 14.65 -4.48 6.17
CA THR A 18 13.78 -5.50 5.59
C THR A 18 12.31 -5.23 5.94
N ALA A 19 12.02 -4.84 7.18
CA ALA A 19 10.67 -4.49 7.60
C ALA A 19 10.12 -3.28 6.83
N VAL A 20 10.93 -2.24 6.58
CA VAL A 20 10.54 -1.09 5.73
C VAL A 20 10.15 -1.56 4.33
N LEU A 21 10.99 -2.41 3.71
CA LEU A 21 10.70 -2.93 2.36
C LEU A 21 9.41 -3.75 2.31
N ILE A 22 9.15 -4.57 3.34
CA ILE A 22 7.92 -5.37 3.43
C ILE A 22 6.70 -4.46 3.58
N VAL A 23 6.76 -3.45 4.46
CA VAL A 23 5.65 -2.51 4.68
C VAL A 23 5.37 -1.69 3.42
N ALA A 24 6.42 -1.22 2.72
CA ALA A 24 6.29 -0.53 1.45
C ALA A 24 5.63 -1.41 0.37
N PHE A 25 6.05 -2.68 0.28
CA PHE A 25 5.46 -3.64 -0.64
C PHE A 25 3.98 -3.92 -0.33
N LEU A 26 3.64 -4.07 0.95
CA LEU A 26 2.24 -4.22 1.38
C LEU A 26 1.42 -2.96 1.07
N GLY A 27 1.97 -1.78 1.32
CA GLY A 27 1.32 -0.51 0.98
C GLY A 27 1.04 -0.40 -0.51
N PHE A 28 2.00 -0.81 -1.36
CA PHE A 28 1.81 -0.91 -2.81
C PHE A 28 0.69 -1.89 -3.19
N ILE A 29 0.61 -3.04 -2.53
CA ILE A 29 -0.51 -3.98 -2.75
C ILE A 29 -1.84 -3.34 -2.37
N PHE A 30 -1.92 -2.61 -1.25
CA PHE A 30 -3.15 -1.91 -0.85
C PHE A 30 -3.53 -0.80 -1.84
N LEU A 31 -2.57 -0.09 -2.44
CA LEU A 31 -2.84 0.86 -3.53
C LEU A 31 -3.43 0.16 -4.76
N LEU A 32 -2.95 -1.04 -5.11
CA LEU A 32 -3.46 -1.79 -6.26
C LEU A 32 -4.78 -2.53 -5.99
N LYS A 33 -5.09 -2.82 -4.72
CA LYS A 33 -6.26 -3.61 -4.32
C LYS A 33 -7.60 -2.89 -4.55
N ASP A 34 -7.58 -1.58 -4.77
CA ASP A 34 -8.75 -0.79 -5.19
C ASP A 34 -9.22 -1.08 -6.63
N ASN A 35 -8.47 -1.87 -7.41
CA ASN A 35 -8.82 -2.26 -8.78
C ASN A 35 -9.51 -3.64 -8.91
N GLY A 36 -9.93 -4.28 -7.81
CA GLY A 36 -10.55 -5.61 -7.86
C GLY A 36 -12.03 -5.60 -8.25
N SER A 37 -12.62 -6.78 -8.50
CA SER A 37 -14.06 -6.94 -8.74
C SER A 37 -14.87 -7.29 -7.48
N ILE A 38 -16.17 -6.98 -7.45
CA ILE A 38 -17.14 -7.38 -6.42
C ILE A 38 -18.14 -8.33 -7.06
N ASN A 39 -18.43 -9.45 -6.41
CA ASN A 39 -19.47 -10.36 -6.87
C ASN A 39 -20.80 -10.01 -6.20
N TYR A 40 -21.80 -9.65 -6.98
CA TYR A 40 -23.17 -9.39 -6.49
C TYR A 40 -24.18 -10.06 -7.41
N GLY A 41 -25.06 -10.89 -6.84
CA GLY A 41 -26.10 -11.60 -7.59
C GLY A 41 -25.58 -12.55 -8.69
N GLY A 42 -24.35 -13.06 -8.57
CA GLY A 42 -23.73 -13.92 -9.60
C GLY A 42 -22.93 -13.19 -10.69
N PHE A 43 -22.87 -11.85 -10.64
CA PHE A 43 -22.11 -11.02 -11.58
C PHE A 43 -20.92 -10.34 -10.90
N SER A 44 -19.80 -10.21 -11.62
CA SER A 44 -18.58 -9.53 -11.16
C SER A 44 -18.54 -8.09 -11.67
N TYR A 45 -18.35 -7.13 -10.78
CA TYR A 45 -18.29 -5.70 -11.10
C TYR A 45 -16.95 -5.09 -10.70
N GLU A 46 -16.23 -4.45 -11.63
CA GLU A 46 -14.92 -3.83 -11.35
C GLU A 46 -15.02 -2.54 -10.54
N VAL A 47 -14.16 -2.38 -9.53
CA VAL A 47 -14.20 -1.27 -8.56
C VAL A 47 -13.32 -0.08 -8.98
N GLY A 48 -12.69 -0.13 -10.16
CA GLY A 48 -11.78 0.91 -10.64
C GLY A 48 -12.50 2.18 -11.09
N SER A 49 -12.09 3.33 -10.52
CA SER A 49 -12.37 4.72 -10.93
C SER A 49 -13.76 4.99 -11.51
N VAL A 50 -14.67 5.45 -10.66
CA VAL A 50 -16.07 5.78 -11.00
C VAL A 50 -16.85 4.52 -11.37
N PHE A 51 -17.35 3.84 -10.33
CA PHE A 51 -18.51 3.00 -10.51
C PHE A 51 -19.61 3.95 -11.00
N ASP A 52 -19.85 3.97 -12.31
CA ASP A 52 -20.97 4.66 -12.93
C ASP A 52 -22.06 3.61 -13.19
N PRO A 53 -22.83 3.23 -12.16
CA PRO A 53 -23.89 2.22 -12.28
C PRO A 53 -24.90 2.59 -13.36
N ALA A 54 -25.02 3.88 -13.71
CA ALA A 54 -25.91 4.35 -14.77
C ALA A 54 -25.58 3.75 -16.15
N SER A 55 -24.33 3.30 -16.37
CA SER A 55 -23.94 2.64 -17.62
C SER A 55 -24.44 1.19 -17.74
N TYR A 56 -24.77 0.53 -16.63
CA TYR A 56 -25.21 -0.87 -16.60
C TYR A 56 -26.71 -1.04 -16.32
N THR A 57 -27.39 -0.04 -15.76
CA THR A 57 -28.81 -0.09 -15.40
C THR A 57 -29.62 0.91 -16.23
N SER A 58 -29.72 0.66 -17.54
CA SER A 58 -30.53 1.45 -18.47
C SER A 58 -32.05 1.42 -18.21
N TYR A 59 -32.52 0.78 -17.13
CA TYR A 59 -33.92 0.75 -16.72
C TYR A 59 -33.99 0.85 -15.20
N GLY A 60 -34.58 1.93 -14.68
CA GLY A 60 -34.65 2.35 -13.27
C GLY A 60 -35.31 1.42 -12.25
N PHE A 61 -35.21 0.10 -12.43
CA PHE A 61 -35.69 -0.96 -11.55
C PHE A 61 -34.69 -1.37 -10.46
N PHE A 62 -33.44 -0.90 -10.50
CA PHE A 62 -32.34 -1.41 -9.65
C PHE A 62 -31.74 -0.40 -8.67
N LYS A 63 -32.43 0.70 -8.37
CA LYS A 63 -31.92 1.76 -7.48
C LYS A 63 -31.48 1.23 -6.09
N THR A 64 -32.15 0.19 -5.59
CA THR A 64 -31.79 -0.50 -4.33
C THR A 64 -30.53 -1.37 -4.48
N ALA A 65 -30.43 -2.14 -5.56
CA ALA A 65 -29.24 -2.96 -5.85
C ALA A 65 -28.01 -2.10 -6.15
N GLU A 66 -28.21 -0.95 -6.82
CA GLU A 66 -27.18 0.06 -7.03
C GLU A 66 -26.64 0.61 -5.70
N SER A 67 -27.52 0.93 -4.74
CA SER A 67 -27.13 1.39 -3.42
C SER A 67 -26.33 0.33 -2.65
N GLU A 68 -26.73 -0.93 -2.72
CA GLU A 68 -26.04 -2.04 -2.06
C GLU A 68 -24.67 -2.32 -2.69
N ILE A 69 -24.58 -2.34 -4.02
CA ILE A 69 -23.30 -2.52 -4.73
C ILE A 69 -22.35 -1.36 -4.44
N ASN A 70 -22.85 -0.12 -4.44
CA ASN A 70 -22.05 1.06 -4.07
C ASN A 70 -21.59 1.02 -2.62
N GLN A 71 -22.40 0.51 -1.69
CA GLN A 71 -22.00 0.34 -0.30
C GLN A 71 -20.91 -0.72 -0.14
N LEU A 72 -21.01 -1.85 -0.84
CA LEU A 72 -20.00 -2.90 -0.86
C LEU A 72 -18.69 -2.39 -1.49
N ALA A 73 -18.78 -1.62 -2.57
CA ALA A 73 -17.62 -0.99 -3.21
C ALA A 73 -16.96 0.04 -2.30
N SER A 74 -17.76 0.87 -1.63
CA SER A 74 -17.28 1.84 -0.63
C SER A 74 -16.57 1.16 0.53
N GLN A 75 -17.14 0.07 1.08
CA GLN A 75 -16.49 -0.70 2.16
C GLN A 75 -15.17 -1.32 1.72
N LYS A 76 -15.12 -1.88 0.51
CA LYS A 76 -13.90 -2.48 -0.05
C LYS A 76 -12.80 -1.43 -0.25
N ARG A 77 -13.15 -0.26 -0.78
CA ARG A 77 -12.24 0.89 -0.93
C ARG A 77 -11.78 1.44 0.42
N ASN A 78 -12.69 1.58 1.38
CA ASN A 78 -12.34 2.04 2.73
C ASN A 78 -11.37 1.08 3.43
N GLY A 79 -11.55 -0.24 3.26
CA GLY A 79 -10.61 -1.24 3.78
C GLY A 79 -9.22 -1.14 3.12
N SER A 80 -9.16 -0.85 1.83
CA SER A 80 -7.89 -0.66 1.12
C SER A 80 -7.18 0.61 1.54
N LEU A 81 -7.92 1.72 1.62
CA LEU A 81 -7.41 3.01 2.07
C LEU A 81 -6.91 2.95 3.52
N ALA A 82 -7.65 2.31 4.41
CA ALA A 82 -7.22 2.12 5.80
C ALA A 82 -5.92 1.29 5.89
N GLY A 83 -5.81 0.22 5.10
CA GLY A 83 -4.59 -0.58 4.99
C GLY A 83 -3.39 0.24 4.47
N PHE A 84 -3.63 1.07 3.44
CA PHE A 84 -2.60 1.96 2.90
C PHE A 84 -2.12 3.01 3.91
N ILE A 85 -3.05 3.67 4.63
CA ILE A 85 -2.71 4.64 5.68
C ILE A 85 -1.91 3.97 6.80
N PHE A 86 -2.29 2.76 7.21
CA PHE A 86 -1.53 1.99 8.20
C PHE A 86 -0.09 1.73 7.73
N CYS A 87 0.10 1.36 6.45
CA CYS A 87 1.43 1.16 5.88
C CYS A 87 2.27 2.45 5.96
N ILE A 88 1.72 3.62 5.59
CA ILE A 88 2.43 4.90 5.68
C ILE A 88 2.89 5.18 7.12
N LEU A 89 2.00 4.98 8.09
CA LEU A 89 2.32 5.23 9.51
C LEU A 89 3.40 4.27 10.02
N ALA A 90 3.27 2.98 9.71
CA ALA A 90 4.26 1.97 10.10
C ALA A 90 5.62 2.25 9.46
N GLU A 91 5.64 2.63 8.18
CA GLU A 91 6.86 2.99 7.46
C GLU A 91 7.53 4.22 8.07
N GLY A 92 6.76 5.26 8.40
CA GLY A 92 7.26 6.45 9.08
C GLY A 92 7.95 6.14 10.41
N VAL A 93 7.37 5.25 11.23
CA VAL A 93 7.98 4.82 12.51
C VAL A 93 9.28 4.05 12.28
N LEU A 94 9.29 3.13 11.32
CA LEU A 94 10.47 2.32 11.02
C LEU A 94 11.62 3.17 10.46
N VAL A 95 11.32 4.08 9.53
CA VAL A 95 12.30 5.02 8.95
C VAL A 95 12.82 5.98 10.02
N TYR A 96 11.96 6.53 10.87
CA TYR A 96 12.38 7.38 11.99
C TYR A 96 13.31 6.64 12.95
N SER A 97 13.03 5.37 13.26
CA SER A 97 13.91 4.53 14.08
C SER A 97 15.26 4.29 13.40
N LEU A 98 15.31 4.10 12.08
CA LEU A 98 16.56 3.93 11.33
C LEU A 98 17.39 5.21 11.26
N TRP A 99 16.74 6.38 11.20
CA TRP A 99 17.43 7.66 11.14
C TRP A 99 18.24 7.99 12.40
N LYS A 100 17.91 7.34 13.53
CA LYS A 100 18.69 7.45 14.78
C LYS A 100 19.96 6.61 14.79
N GLU A 101 20.10 5.63 13.89
CA GLU A 101 21.26 4.74 13.85
C GLU A 101 22.44 5.45 13.16
N ASP A 102 23.56 5.57 13.86
CA ASP A 102 24.75 6.25 13.31
C ASP A 102 25.36 5.50 12.12
N ASP A 103 25.24 4.15 12.10
CA ASP A 103 25.66 3.31 10.97
C ASP A 103 24.90 3.68 9.68
N ILE A 104 23.64 4.11 9.78
CA ILE A 104 22.84 4.56 8.63
C ILE A 104 23.27 5.95 8.17
N LYS A 105 23.54 6.86 9.11
CA LYS A 105 24.03 8.22 8.78
C LYS A 105 25.37 8.18 8.06
N ASP A 106 26.26 7.28 8.48
CA ASP A 106 27.57 7.08 7.83
C ASP A 106 27.41 6.61 6.37
N ILE A 107 26.52 5.64 6.12
CA ILE A 107 26.21 5.19 4.76
C ILE A 107 25.66 6.33 3.90
N ILE A 108 24.75 7.15 4.44
CA ILE A 108 24.19 8.30 3.72
C ILE A 108 25.28 9.31 3.36
N LEU A 109 26.23 9.56 4.28
CA LEU A 109 27.37 10.44 4.03
C LEU A 109 28.29 9.90 2.94
N LYS A 110 28.59 8.60 2.97
CA LYS A 110 29.41 7.94 1.93
C LYS A 110 28.77 8.05 0.54
N ILE A 111 27.45 7.84 0.45
CA ILE A 111 26.70 8.03 -0.80
C ILE A 111 26.76 9.50 -1.24
N LYS A 112 26.56 10.46 -0.32
CA LYS A 112 26.63 11.90 -0.63
C LYS A 112 28.02 12.29 -1.17
N ASN A 113 29.07 11.67 -0.65
CA ASN A 113 30.44 11.94 -1.06
C ASN A 113 30.87 11.17 -2.33
N GLY A 114 30.03 10.29 -2.87
CA GLY A 114 30.34 9.46 -4.03
C GLY A 114 31.35 8.33 -3.74
N GLU A 115 31.47 7.93 -2.48
CA GLU A 115 32.35 6.83 -2.03
C GLU A 115 31.71 5.45 -2.22
N ILE A 116 30.40 5.42 -2.52
CA ILE A 116 29.55 4.27 -2.86
C ILE A 116 28.61 4.71 -3.99
#